data_AF-A0A1M7I1U4-F1
#
_entry.id   AF-A0A1M7I1U4-F1
#
_cell.length_a   1.000
_cell.length_b   1.000
_cell.length_c   1.000
_cell.angle_alpha   90.00
_cell.angle_beta   90.00
_cell.angle_gamma   90.00
#
_symmetry.space_group_name_H-M   'P 1'
#
loop_
_entity.id
_entity.type
_entity.pdbx_description
1 polymer ?
#
loop_
_entity_poly.entity_id
_entity_poly.type
_entity_poly.pdbx_seq_one_letter_code
_entity_poly.pdbx_strand_id
1 'polypeptide(L)'
;MNEQSLIEKVIDYLKDNDISFQENTVEYCGIKKNVMIKEKTKDMHFVGFCIPTETGYTQTSFIFIDIISNKIELLLTPQYMREIG
;
A
#
# COMPACT_ATOMS: atom_id res chain seq x y z
N MET A 1 0.00 -13.24 -10.85
CA MET A 1 -0.32 -13.17 -9.42
C MET A 1 -1.76 -12.71 -9.31
N ASN A 2 -2.57 -13.27 -8.41
CA ASN A 2 -3.96 -12.82 -8.24
C ASN A 2 -4.03 -11.69 -7.19
N GLU A 3 -5.17 -11.05 -7.06
CA GLU A 3 -5.36 -9.92 -6.13
C GLU A 3 -5.10 -10.33 -4.68
N GLN A 4 -5.56 -11.51 -4.28
CA GLN A 4 -5.36 -12.06 -2.93
C GLN A 4 -3.88 -12.20 -2.56
N SER A 5 -3.05 -12.72 -3.48
CA SER A 5 -1.61 -12.86 -3.24
C SER A 5 -0.86 -11.53 -3.23
N LEU A 6 -1.39 -10.47 -3.87
CA LEU A 6 -0.87 -9.11 -3.72
C LEU A 6 -1.19 -8.55 -2.33
N ILE A 7 -2.40 -8.80 -1.82
CA ILE A 7 -2.83 -8.38 -0.47
C ILE A 7 -1.98 -9.08 0.60
N GLU A 8 -1.86 -10.39 0.55
CA GLU A 8 -1.06 -11.19 1.50
C GLU A 8 0.40 -10.72 1.54
N LYS A 9 1.00 -10.48 0.37
CA LYS A 9 2.35 -9.94 0.26
C LYS A 9 2.53 -8.59 0.95
N VAL A 10 1.50 -7.74 0.90
CA VAL A 10 1.53 -6.43 1.58
C VAL A 10 1.36 -6.60 3.08
N ILE A 11 0.47 -7.48 3.52
CA ILE A 11 0.30 -7.81 4.95
C ILE A 11 1.62 -8.33 5.53
N ASP A 12 2.27 -9.28 4.86
CA ASP A 12 3.55 -9.85 5.28
C ASP A 12 4.63 -8.77 5.35
N TYR A 13 4.75 -7.93 4.30
CA TYR A 13 5.70 -6.82 4.31
C TYR A 13 5.47 -5.84 5.46
N LEU A 14 4.22 -5.47 5.75
CA LEU A 14 3.90 -4.55 6.84
C LEU A 14 4.25 -5.15 8.21
N LYS A 15 3.96 -6.44 8.42
CA LYS A 15 4.32 -7.19 9.63
C LYS A 15 5.84 -7.33 9.79
N ASP A 16 6.55 -7.70 8.73
CA ASP A 16 8.01 -7.90 8.72
C ASP A 16 8.79 -6.60 9.01
N ASN A 17 8.19 -5.44 8.71
CA ASN A 17 8.80 -4.12 8.92
C ASN A 17 8.23 -3.37 10.14
N ASP A 18 7.42 -4.02 10.98
CA ASP A 18 6.80 -3.43 12.17
C ASP A 18 6.02 -2.12 11.87
N ILE A 19 5.36 -2.09 10.71
CA ILE A 19 4.53 -0.94 10.30
C ILE A 19 3.14 -1.16 10.88
N SER A 20 2.64 -0.21 11.68
CA SER A 20 1.28 -0.26 12.22
C SER A 20 0.22 -0.10 11.12
N PHE A 21 -0.78 -0.99 11.08
CA PHE A 21 -1.88 -0.96 10.12
C PHE A 21 -3.11 -1.71 10.62
N GLN A 22 -4.27 -1.46 10.01
CA GLN A 22 -5.49 -2.23 10.22
C GLN A 22 -5.62 -3.33 9.17
N GLU A 23 -5.41 -4.59 9.55
CA GLU A 23 -5.34 -5.73 8.61
C GLU A 23 -6.60 -5.90 7.75
N ASN A 24 -7.78 -5.62 8.31
CA ASN A 24 -9.06 -5.68 7.59
C ASN A 24 -9.28 -4.55 6.58
N THR A 25 -8.35 -3.59 6.47
CA THR A 25 -8.42 -2.47 5.52
C THR A 25 -7.48 -2.65 4.33
N VAL A 26 -6.70 -3.73 4.30
CA VAL A 26 -5.76 -3.99 3.21
C VAL A 26 -6.54 -4.44 1.98
N GLU A 27 -6.48 -3.66 0.90
CA GLU A 27 -7.24 -3.91 -0.33
C GLU A 27 -6.40 -3.69 -1.59
N TYR A 28 -6.62 -4.53 -2.60
CA TYR A 28 -6.05 -4.29 -3.91
C TYR A 28 -6.83 -3.19 -4.63
N CYS A 29 -6.15 -2.10 -5.00
CA CYS A 29 -6.80 -0.94 -5.60
C CYS A 29 -6.68 -0.90 -7.13
N GLY A 30 -5.84 -1.75 -7.74
CA GLY A 30 -5.68 -1.85 -9.19
C GLY A 30 -4.25 -1.61 -9.68
N ILE A 31 -4.15 -1.13 -10.93
CA ILE A 31 -2.88 -0.79 -11.58
C ILE A 31 -2.79 0.73 -11.73
N LYS A 32 -1.74 1.33 -11.17
CA LYS A 32 -1.35 2.71 -11.44
C LYS A 32 -0.34 2.71 -12.58
N LYS A 33 -0.69 3.36 -13.69
CA LYS A 33 0.20 3.54 -14.83
C LYS A 33 1.15 4.71 -14.62
N ASN A 34 2.30 4.62 -15.25
CA ASN A 34 3.30 5.69 -15.33
C ASN A 34 3.76 6.26 -13.97
N VAL A 35 3.96 5.40 -12.97
CA VAL A 35 4.55 5.77 -11.68
C VAL A 35 6.04 6.02 -11.86
N MET A 36 6.52 7.18 -11.42
CA MET A 36 7.94 7.55 -11.49
C MET A 36 8.68 7.02 -10.26
N ILE A 37 9.60 6.07 -10.44
CA ILE A 37 10.46 5.51 -9.40
C ILE A 37 11.90 5.52 -9.89
N LYS A 38 12.79 6.19 -9.14
CA LYS A 38 14.24 6.26 -9.45
C LYS A 38 14.50 6.60 -10.92
N GLU A 39 13.85 7.67 -11.40
CA GLU A 39 13.96 8.19 -12.78
C GLU A 39 13.40 7.28 -13.88
N LYS A 40 12.74 6.17 -13.53
CA LYS A 40 12.07 5.29 -14.48
C LYS A 40 10.56 5.33 -14.27
N THR A 41 9.84 5.30 -15.38
CA THR A 41 8.38 5.21 -15.40
C THR A 41 7.97 3.75 -15.46
N LYS A 42 7.10 3.32 -14.54
CA LYS A 42 6.65 1.94 -14.42
C LYS A 42 5.14 1.85 -14.23
N ASP A 43 4.55 0.79 -14.74
CA ASP A 43 3.20 0.39 -14.35
C ASP A 43 3.29 -0.51 -13.11
N MET A 44 2.44 -0.22 -12.12
CA MET A 44 2.56 -0.83 -10.79
C MET A 44 1.20 -1.26 -10.28
N HIS A 45 1.15 -2.42 -9.64
CA HIS A 45 0.06 -2.72 -8.73
C HIS A 45 0.13 -1.76 -7.55
N PHE A 46 -1.01 -1.36 -7.01
CA PHE A 46 -1.07 -0.61 -5.75
C PHE A 46 -2.13 -1.18 -4.83
N VAL A 47 -1.74 -1.32 -3.55
CA VAL A 47 -2.55 -1.89 -2.48
C VAL A 47 -2.71 -0.81 -1.42
N GLY A 48 -3.95 -0.51 -1.07
CA GLY A 48 -4.31 0.45 -0.04
C GLY A 48 -4.43 -0.21 1.32
N PHE A 49 -4.18 0.54 2.39
CA PHE A 49 -4.41 0.12 3.77
C PHE A 49 -4.51 1.33 4.69
N CYS A 50 -5.13 1.17 5.86
CA CYS A 50 -5.25 2.22 6.86
C CYS A 50 -4.23 2.05 7.98
N ILE A 51 -3.57 3.15 8.35
CA ILE A 51 -2.73 3.28 9.53
C ILE A 51 -3.56 4.00 10.61
N PRO A 52 -3.66 3.43 11.84
CA PRO A 52 -4.31 4.12 12.95
C PRO A 52 -3.48 5.33 13.43
N THR A 53 -4.15 6.43 13.80
CA THR A 53 -3.50 7.59 14.42
C THR A 53 -3.84 7.67 15.92
N GLU A 54 -3.00 8.38 16.68
CA GLU A 54 -3.21 8.62 18.12
C GLU A 54 -4.53 9.36 18.44
N THR A 55 -5.06 10.09 17.45
CA THR A 55 -6.29 10.89 17.55
C THR A 55 -7.57 10.08 17.30
N GLY A 56 -7.46 8.76 17.09
CA GLY A 56 -8.62 7.94 16.72
C GLY A 56 -9.06 8.17 15.28
N TYR A 57 -8.17 8.63 14.40
CA TYR A 57 -8.38 8.74 12.97
C TYR A 57 -7.63 7.65 12.21
N THR A 58 -7.96 7.47 10.94
CA THR A 58 -7.19 6.57 10.06
C THR A 58 -6.55 7.35 8.92
N GLN A 59 -5.38 6.89 8.54
CA GLN A 59 -4.58 7.41 7.46
C GLN A 59 -4.46 6.35 6.37
N THR A 60 -5.03 6.61 5.19
CA THR A 60 -4.93 5.70 4.04
C THR A 60 -3.55 5.77 3.38
N SER A 61 -2.77 4.71 3.52
CA SER A 61 -1.48 4.51 2.86
C SER A 61 -1.59 3.57 1.66
N PHE A 62 -0.57 3.61 0.79
CA PHE A 62 -0.48 2.76 -0.38
C PHE A 62 0.91 2.15 -0.50
N ILE A 63 0.97 0.86 -0.87
CA ILE A 63 2.20 0.20 -1.31
C ILE A 63 2.13 -0.05 -2.81
N PHE A 64 3.21 0.27 -3.52
CA PHE A 64 3.36 -0.02 -4.94
C PHE A 64 4.26 -1.23 -5.18
N ILE A 65 3.78 -2.13 -6.02
CA ILE A 65 4.45 -3.37 -6.40
C ILE A 65 4.66 -3.35 -7.91
N ASP A 66 5.90 -3.47 -8.35
CA ASP A 66 6.27 -3.52 -9.77
C ASP A 66 5.63 -4.75 -10.44
N ILE A 67 4.91 -4.57 -11.54
CA ILE A 67 4.18 -5.65 -12.22
C ILE A 67 5.13 -6.69 -12.82
N ILE A 68 6.33 -6.27 -13.26
CA ILE A 68 7.31 -7.12 -13.95
C ILE A 68 8.14 -7.90 -12.92
N SER A 69 8.74 -7.19 -11.97
CA SER A 69 9.65 -7.79 -10.99
C SER A 69 8.95 -8.30 -9.74
N ASN A 70 7.68 -7.95 -9.55
CA ASN A 70 6.91 -8.26 -8.35
C ASN A 70 7.61 -7.80 -7.07
N LYS A 71 8.36 -6.69 -7.12
CA LYS A 71 9.04 -6.12 -5.95
C LYS A 71 8.24 -4.95 -5.41
N ILE A 72 8.18 -4.84 -4.08
CA ILE A 72 7.71 -3.62 -3.41
C ILE A 72 8.77 -2.56 -3.66
N GLU A 73 8.37 -1.42 -4.23
CA GLU A 73 9.31 -0.36 -4.63
C GLU A 73 9.04 0.96 -3.90
N LEU A 74 7.82 1.17 -3.42
CA LEU A 74 7.44 2.43 -2.79
C LEU A 74 6.31 2.24 -1.78
N LEU A 75 6.48 2.83 -0.61
CA LEU A 75 5.43 3.08 0.38
C LEU A 75 5.07 4.57 0.31
N LEU A 76 3.81 4.87 0.00
CA LEU A 76 3.23 6.20 0.12
C LEU A 76 2.36 6.25 1.38
N THR A 77 2.84 6.89 2.43
CA THR A 77 2.00 7.28 3.56
C THR A 77 1.17 8.51 3.16
N PRO A 78 -0.10 8.63 3.60
CA PRO A 78 -0.97 9.72 3.20
C PRO A 78 -0.46 11.07 3.67
N GLN A 79 -0.89 12.09 2.92
CA GLN A 79 -0.90 13.48 3.37
C GLN A 79 -2.27 13.90 3.95
N TYR A 80 -3.29 13.02 3.96
CA TYR A 80 -4.67 13.34 4.34
C TYR A 80 -5.20 12.39 5.43
N MET A 81 -5.75 12.97 6.50
CA MET A 81 -6.45 12.26 7.58
C MET A 81 -7.94 12.09 7.23
N ARG A 82 -8.50 10.90 7.48
CA ARG A 82 -9.95 10.66 7.43
C ARG A 82 -10.50 10.45 8.83
N GLU A 83 -11.60 11.13 9.14
CA GLU A 83 -12.36 10.87 10.36
C GLU A 83 -13.00 9.48 10.34
N ILE A 84 -12.95 8.75 11.46
CA ILE A 84 -13.68 7.50 11.61
C ILE A 84 -15.12 7.86 11.97
N GLY A 85 -16.09 7.36 11.19
CA GLY A 85 -17.53 7.47 11.46
C GLY A 85 -18.09 6.17 12.04
#